data_AF-S0F580-F1
#
_entry.id   AF-S0F580-F1
#
_cell.length_a   1.000
_cell.length_b   1.000
_cell.length_c   1.000
_cell.angle_alpha   90.00
_cell.angle_beta   90.00
_cell.angle_gamma   90.00
#
_symmetry.space_group_name_H-M   'P 1'
#
loop_
_entity.id
_entity.type
_entity.pdbx_description
1 polymer ?
#
loop_
_entity_poly.entity_id
_entity_poly.type
_entity_poly.pdbx_seq_one_letter_code
_entity_poly.pdbx_strand_id
1 'polypeptide(L)'
;MDELKFIRQGYFTFEIEDSLSEKTKAIPNGYGVYRIYANSIEGELLYIGKGGTVHTNGSFDKQPLKERLKNKQENMRREKFFIKKMNEDKQLKALYIEWFIIDEKLFLPAYYEAALIQDYYSKHSKLPKWNKKY
;
A
#
# COMPACT_ATOMS: atom_id res chain seq x y z
N MET A 1 17.49 8.24 -3.80
CA MET A 1 16.84 7.66 -2.60
C MET A 1 17.48 6.32 -2.36
N ASP A 2 17.83 6.01 -1.11
CA ASP A 2 18.35 4.68 -0.79
C ASP A 2 17.32 3.61 -1.18
N GLU A 3 17.80 2.52 -1.75
CA GLU A 3 16.97 1.38 -2.13
C GLU A 3 16.26 0.83 -0.88
N LEU A 4 14.96 0.54 -1.01
CA LEU A 4 14.18 -0.06 0.07
C LEU A 4 14.82 -1.39 0.48
N LYS A 5 15.22 -1.53 1.75
CA LYS A 5 15.66 -2.83 2.28
C LYS A 5 14.46 -3.59 2.82
N PHE A 6 14.21 -4.76 2.25
CA PHE A 6 13.08 -5.63 2.60
C PHE A 6 13.52 -7.09 2.76
N ILE A 7 12.75 -7.83 3.57
CA ILE A 7 12.91 -9.28 3.77
C ILE A 7 12.21 -10.03 2.64
N ARG A 8 11.01 -9.57 2.26
CA ARG A 8 10.21 -10.16 1.19
C ARG A 8 9.48 -9.07 0.42
N GLN A 9 9.26 -9.32 -0.86
CA GLN A 9 8.42 -8.49 -1.71
C GLN A 9 7.56 -9.37 -2.60
N GLY A 10 6.54 -8.75 -3.17
CA GLY A 10 5.73 -9.37 -4.20
C GLY A 10 4.66 -8.41 -4.68
N TYR A 11 3.79 -8.91 -5.56
CA TYR A 11 2.68 -8.14 -6.07
C TYR A 11 1.49 -9.05 -6.35
N PHE A 12 0.33 -8.44 -6.54
CA PHE A 12 -0.83 -9.07 -7.14
C PHE A 12 -1.67 -8.01 -7.85
N THR A 13 -2.49 -8.46 -8.78
CA THR A 13 -3.47 -7.62 -9.46
C THR A 13 -4.85 -7.81 -8.82
N PHE A 14 -5.59 -6.72 -8.67
CA PHE A 14 -6.98 -6.70 -8.22
C PHE A 14 -7.89 -6.13 -9.31
N GLU A 15 -8.91 -6.90 -9.68
CA GLU A 15 -10.00 -6.55 -10.59
C GLU A 15 -11.34 -6.52 -9.84
N ILE A 16 -12.40 -5.99 -10.47
CA ILE A 16 -13.71 -5.79 -9.79
C ILE A 16 -14.31 -7.10 -9.26
N GLU A 17 -14.09 -8.23 -9.96
CA GLU A 17 -14.61 -9.54 -9.59
C GLU A 17 -13.74 -10.28 -8.55
N ASP A 18 -12.57 -9.71 -8.20
CA ASP A 18 -11.67 -10.32 -7.23
C ASP A 18 -12.15 -10.10 -5.78
N SER A 19 -11.79 -11.05 -4.90
CA SER A 19 -11.80 -10.80 -3.46
C SER A 19 -10.45 -10.30 -2.98
N LEU A 20 -10.42 -9.09 -2.42
CA LEU A 20 -9.20 -8.53 -1.84
C LEU A 20 -8.73 -9.34 -0.62
N SER A 21 -9.69 -9.93 0.12
CA SER A 21 -9.37 -10.81 1.25
C SER A 21 -8.64 -12.07 0.79
N GLU A 22 -9.02 -12.66 -0.35
CA GLU A 22 -8.33 -13.83 -0.90
C GLU A 22 -6.95 -13.47 -1.44
N LYS A 23 -6.84 -12.39 -2.23
CA LYS A 23 -5.56 -11.93 -2.79
C LYS A 23 -4.51 -11.64 -1.72
N THR A 24 -4.93 -11.06 -0.59
CA THR A 24 -4.02 -10.72 0.52
C THR A 24 -3.55 -11.93 1.34
N LYS A 25 -4.13 -13.13 1.18
CA LYS A 25 -3.66 -14.34 1.88
C LYS A 25 -2.25 -14.74 1.49
N ALA A 26 -1.83 -14.44 0.26
CA ALA A 26 -0.48 -14.72 -0.23
C ALA A 26 0.60 -13.82 0.40
N ILE A 27 0.20 -12.70 1.02
CA ILE A 27 1.14 -11.79 1.69
C ILE A 27 1.57 -12.41 3.02
N PRO A 28 2.88 -12.63 3.25
CA PRO A 28 3.39 -13.12 4.52
C PRO A 28 2.97 -12.21 5.69
N ASN A 29 2.88 -12.78 6.90
CA ASN A 29 2.69 -11.95 8.07
C ASN A 29 3.94 -11.10 8.32
N GLY A 30 3.77 -9.80 8.53
CA GLY A 30 4.87 -8.87 8.77
C GLY A 30 4.44 -7.41 8.56
N TYR A 31 5.36 -6.49 8.84
CA TYR A 31 5.17 -5.06 8.71
C TYR A 31 5.87 -4.53 7.46
N GLY A 32 5.44 -3.36 6.97
CA GLY A 32 6.07 -2.77 5.80
C GLY A 32 5.17 -1.82 5.03
N VAL A 33 5.37 -1.74 3.71
CA VAL A 33 4.74 -0.75 2.83
C VAL A 33 4.19 -1.39 1.56
N TYR A 34 3.23 -0.72 0.93
CA TYR A 34 2.66 -1.12 -0.35
C TYR A 34 2.42 0.10 -1.24
N ARG A 35 2.47 -0.14 -2.54
CA ARG A 35 2.22 0.82 -3.62
C ARG A 35 1.10 0.28 -4.49
N ILE A 36 0.19 1.15 -4.89
CA ILE A 36 -0.94 0.80 -5.76
C ILE A 36 -0.85 1.62 -7.03
N TYR A 37 -0.75 0.93 -8.16
CA TYR A 37 -0.64 1.53 -9.47
C TYR A 37 -1.88 1.24 -10.32
N ALA A 38 -2.17 2.13 -11.26
CA ALA A 38 -3.22 1.95 -12.25
C ALA A 38 -2.78 0.94 -13.32
N ASN A 39 -3.52 -0.16 -13.47
CA ASN A 39 -3.39 -1.19 -14.53
C ASN A 39 -2.09 -2.02 -14.52
N SER A 40 -0.90 -1.41 -14.41
CA SER A 40 0.40 -2.10 -14.34
C SER A 40 1.39 -1.31 -13.48
N ILE A 41 2.59 -1.85 -13.25
CA ILE A 41 3.66 -1.20 -12.48
C ILE A 41 4.18 0.09 -13.16
N GLU A 42 4.05 0.20 -14.47
CA GLU A 42 4.39 1.40 -15.26
C GLU A 42 3.27 2.46 -15.25
N GLY A 43 2.11 2.13 -14.69
CA GLY A 43 0.96 3.04 -14.64
C GLY A 43 1.08 4.14 -13.59
N GLU A 44 0.03 4.97 -13.49
CA GLU A 44 -0.02 6.04 -12.48
C GLU A 44 0.04 5.43 -11.06
N LEU A 45 0.95 5.92 -10.21
CA LEU A 45 0.96 5.59 -8.80
C LEU A 45 -0.22 6.29 -8.10
N LEU A 46 -1.22 5.49 -7.71
CA LEU A 46 -2.48 5.96 -7.14
C LEU A 46 -2.38 6.15 -5.63
N TYR A 47 -1.69 5.24 -4.95
CA TYR A 47 -1.62 5.23 -3.49
C TYR A 47 -0.34 4.61 -2.95
N ILE A 48 0.17 5.16 -1.85
CA ILE A 48 1.22 4.58 -1.02
C ILE A 48 0.65 4.43 0.39
N GLY A 49 0.87 3.27 1.00
CA GLY A 49 0.46 3.01 2.37
C GLY A 49 1.41 2.09 3.12
N LYS A 50 1.34 2.12 4.45
CA LYS A 50 2.04 1.17 5.32
C LYS A 50 1.11 0.29 6.15
N GLY A 51 1.67 -0.81 6.65
CA GLY A 51 1.13 -1.60 7.76
C GLY A 51 2.17 -1.76 8.87
N GLY A 52 1.73 -1.64 10.12
CA GLY A 52 2.59 -1.54 11.29
C GLY A 52 2.68 -0.11 11.83
N THR A 53 2.30 0.04 13.09
CA THR A 53 2.51 1.23 13.91
C THR A 53 3.28 0.84 15.14
N VAL A 54 4.43 1.49 15.37
CA VAL A 54 5.25 1.27 16.55
C VAL A 54 4.79 2.19 17.68
N HIS A 55 4.72 1.67 18.90
CA HIS A 55 4.41 2.41 20.12
C HIS A 55 5.69 2.83 20.84
N THR A 56 5.58 3.73 21.81
CA THR A 56 6.72 4.26 22.58
C THR A 56 7.55 3.16 23.27
N ASN A 57 6.93 2.04 23.63
CA ASN A 57 7.60 0.87 24.23
C ASN A 57 8.25 -0.07 23.20
N GLY A 58 8.28 0.31 21.91
CA GLY A 58 8.81 -0.48 20.82
C GLY A 58 7.91 -1.60 20.30
N SER A 59 6.72 -1.82 20.90
CA SER A 59 5.79 -2.83 20.39
C SER A 59 5.05 -2.32 19.15
N PHE A 60 4.68 -3.24 18.27
CA PHE A 60 3.86 -2.93 17.10
C PHE A 60 2.38 -3.20 17.35
N ASP A 61 1.54 -2.45 16.64
CA ASP A 61 0.11 -2.72 16.57
C ASP A 61 -0.20 -4.07 15.90
N LYS A 62 -1.41 -4.58 16.15
CA LYS A 62 -1.94 -5.80 15.53
C LYS A 62 -2.45 -5.55 14.11
N GLN A 63 -1.80 -4.67 13.34
CA GLN A 63 -2.15 -4.37 11.94
C GLN A 63 -0.97 -4.61 11.00
N PRO A 64 -0.59 -5.89 10.78
CA PRO A 64 0.42 -6.23 9.77
C PRO A 64 -0.05 -5.81 8.37
N LEU A 65 0.88 -5.80 7.42
CA LEU A 65 0.68 -5.28 6.07
C LEU A 65 -0.58 -5.84 5.40
N LYS A 66 -0.76 -7.15 5.43
CA LYS A 66 -1.92 -7.85 4.84
C LYS A 66 -3.25 -7.42 5.43
N GLU A 67 -3.31 -7.19 6.74
CA GLU A 67 -4.54 -6.77 7.43
C GLU A 67 -4.84 -5.30 7.11
N ARG A 68 -3.81 -4.46 7.10
CA ARG A 68 -3.93 -3.05 6.78
C ARG A 68 -4.38 -2.81 5.32
N LEU A 69 -3.91 -3.63 4.39
CA LEU A 69 -4.25 -3.53 2.97
C LEU A 69 -5.74 -3.79 2.72
N LYS A 70 -6.37 -4.73 3.43
CA LYS A 70 -7.82 -5.01 3.32
C LYS A 70 -8.71 -4.24 4.32
N ASN A 71 -8.12 -3.41 5.19
CA ASN A 71 -8.87 -2.63 6.19
C ASN A 71 -9.62 -1.42 5.58
N LYS A 72 -10.21 -0.54 6.38
CA LYS A 72 -10.98 0.60 5.88
C LYS A 72 -10.08 1.70 5.27
N GLN A 73 -10.59 2.34 4.22
CA GLN A 73 -10.11 3.61 3.67
C GLN A 73 -11.34 4.51 3.50
N GLU A 74 -11.25 5.77 3.94
CA GLU A 74 -12.38 6.72 3.86
C GLU A 74 -13.69 6.18 4.46
N ASN A 75 -13.61 5.58 5.65
CA ASN A 75 -14.75 4.99 6.38
C ASN A 75 -15.47 3.81 5.68
N MET A 76 -14.93 3.28 4.57
CA MET A 76 -15.47 2.09 3.90
C MET A 76 -14.41 0.99 3.78
N ARG A 77 -14.84 -0.28 3.63
CA ARG A 77 -13.90 -1.42 3.42
C ARG A 77 -13.05 -1.17 2.17
N ARG A 78 -11.75 -1.52 2.19
CA ARG A 78 -10.83 -1.23 1.06
C ARG A 78 -11.35 -1.76 -0.27
N GLU A 79 -11.84 -2.98 -0.28
CA GLU A 79 -12.39 -3.62 -1.48
C GLU A 79 -13.51 -2.77 -2.09
N LYS A 80 -14.46 -2.29 -1.27
CA LYS A 80 -15.53 -1.39 -1.72
C LYS A 80 -14.98 -0.03 -2.20
N PHE A 81 -13.92 0.48 -1.57
CA PHE A 81 -13.26 1.70 -2.01
C PHE A 81 -12.61 1.51 -3.39
N PHE A 82 -11.90 0.41 -3.61
CA PHE A 82 -11.29 0.07 -4.90
C PHE A 82 -12.33 -0.09 -6.00
N ILE A 83 -13.34 -0.93 -5.77
CA ILE A 83 -14.44 -1.13 -6.74
C ILE A 83 -15.11 0.21 -7.08
N LYS A 84 -15.39 1.05 -6.07
CA LYS A 84 -15.95 2.38 -6.30
C LYS A 84 -15.03 3.22 -7.20
N LYS A 85 -13.73 3.28 -6.92
CA LYS A 85 -12.77 4.07 -7.71
C LYS A 85 -12.61 3.56 -9.14
N MET A 86 -12.61 2.25 -9.34
CA MET A 86 -12.55 1.63 -10.67
C MET A 86 -13.83 1.88 -11.48
N ASN A 87 -15.00 1.92 -10.83
CA ASN A 87 -16.25 2.28 -11.50
C ASN A 87 -16.33 3.79 -11.84
N GLU A 88 -15.71 4.66 -11.04
CA GLU A 88 -15.62 6.10 -11.31
C GLU A 88 -14.69 6.42 -12.49
N ASP A 89 -13.66 5.59 -12.73
CA ASP A 89 -12.65 5.80 -13.77
C ASP A 89 -12.65 4.67 -14.81
N LYS A 90 -13.28 4.92 -15.97
CA LYS A 90 -13.42 3.91 -17.04
C LYS A 90 -12.08 3.42 -17.60
N GLN A 91 -10.97 4.14 -17.39
CA GLN A 91 -9.63 3.73 -17.85
C GLN A 91 -8.91 2.82 -16.83
N LEU A 92 -9.41 2.75 -15.60
CA LEU A 92 -8.85 1.94 -14.53
C LEU A 92 -9.45 0.53 -14.54
N LYS A 93 -8.79 -0.40 -15.24
CA LYS A 93 -9.24 -1.78 -15.42
C LYS A 93 -8.78 -2.70 -14.30
N ALA A 94 -7.62 -2.42 -13.73
CA ALA A 94 -7.05 -3.21 -12.64
C ALA A 94 -6.21 -2.34 -11.71
N LEU A 95 -6.01 -2.82 -10.48
CA LEU A 95 -5.03 -2.26 -9.55
C LEU A 95 -3.84 -3.19 -9.46
N TYR A 96 -2.66 -2.71 -9.83
CA TYR A 96 -1.41 -3.41 -9.57
C TYR A 96 -0.92 -3.05 -8.17
N ILE A 97 -0.92 -4.03 -7.27
CA ILE A 97 -0.61 -3.81 -5.86
C ILE A 97 0.70 -4.51 -5.53
N GLU A 98 1.72 -3.72 -5.29
CA GLU A 98 3.06 -4.17 -4.92
C GLU A 98 3.26 -3.96 -3.41
N TRP A 99 3.90 -4.91 -2.75
CA TRP A 99 4.08 -4.91 -1.31
C TRP A 99 5.49 -5.35 -0.91
N PHE A 100 5.95 -4.81 0.22
CA PHE A 100 7.27 -5.05 0.79
C PHE A 100 7.13 -5.32 2.28
N ILE A 101 7.61 -6.48 2.73
CA ILE A 101 7.79 -6.82 4.14
C ILE A 101 9.21 -6.44 4.54
N ILE A 102 9.34 -5.61 5.55
CA ILE A 102 10.62 -5.05 5.99
C ILE A 102 11.15 -5.76 7.23
N ASP A 103 12.41 -5.54 7.58
CA ASP A 103 12.93 -5.94 8.89
C ASP A 103 12.54 -4.88 9.93
N GLU A 104 11.50 -5.15 10.70
CA GLU A 104 10.99 -4.23 11.70
C GLU A 104 11.95 -3.96 12.87
N LYS A 105 13.02 -4.75 13.01
CA LYS A 105 14.08 -4.49 14.01
C LYS A 105 15.02 -3.37 13.58
N LEU A 106 15.12 -3.13 12.28
CA LEU A 106 16.04 -2.15 11.69
C LEU A 106 15.30 -0.91 11.17
N PHE A 107 14.09 -1.09 10.65
CA PHE A 107 13.36 -0.01 9.96
C PHE A 107 11.91 0.09 10.42
N LEU A 108 11.43 1.33 10.53
CA LEU A 108 10.02 1.60 10.80
C LEU A 108 9.23 1.66 9.49
N PRO A 109 8.03 1.06 9.41
CA PRO A 109 7.17 1.20 8.23
C PRO A 109 6.85 2.66 7.87
N ALA A 110 6.75 3.54 8.89
CA ALA A 110 6.52 4.98 8.69
C ALA A 110 7.70 5.69 8.00
N TYR A 111 8.93 5.26 8.27
CA TYR A 111 10.11 5.81 7.61
C TYR A 111 10.08 5.52 6.10
N TYR A 112 9.77 4.27 5.72
CA TYR A 112 9.69 3.91 4.32
C TYR A 112 8.47 4.50 3.60
N GLU A 113 7.32 4.61 4.27
CA GLU A 113 6.17 5.34 3.72
C GLU A 113 6.54 6.79 3.42
N ALA A 114 7.29 7.44 4.33
CA ALA A 114 7.75 8.82 4.17
C ALA A 114 8.73 8.98 3.04
N ALA A 115 9.72 8.08 2.94
CA ALA A 115 10.66 8.07 1.84
C ALA A 115 9.92 7.92 0.50
N LEU A 116 9.01 6.96 0.37
CA LEU A 116 8.25 6.73 -0.86
C LEU A 116 7.35 7.92 -1.24
N ILE A 117 6.67 8.52 -0.27
CA ILE A 117 5.85 9.72 -0.52
C ILE A 117 6.74 10.91 -0.92
N GLN A 118 7.88 11.10 -0.24
CA GLN A 118 8.82 12.16 -0.57
C GLN A 118 9.41 11.99 -1.97
N ASP A 119 9.71 10.76 -2.41
CA ASP A 119 10.20 10.47 -3.77
C ASP A 119 9.19 10.95 -4.81
N TYR A 120 7.93 10.54 -4.63
CA TYR A 120 6.85 10.92 -5.54
C TYR A 120 6.63 12.44 -5.53
N TYR A 121 6.57 13.04 -4.34
CA TYR A 121 6.39 14.49 -4.21
C TYR A 121 7.52 15.27 -4.87
N SER A 122 8.77 14.83 -4.73
CA SER A 122 9.93 15.51 -5.33
C SER A 122 9.88 15.49 -6.87
N LYS A 123 9.27 14.46 -7.46
CA LYS A 123 9.12 14.31 -8.92
C LYS A 123 7.89 15.00 -9.50
N HIS A 124 6.83 15.13 -8.70
CA HIS A 124 5.51 15.56 -9.19
C HIS A 124 4.93 16.80 -8.50
N SER A 125 5.57 17.28 -7.44
CA SER A 125 5.12 18.39 -6.58
C SER A 125 3.70 18.22 -6.03
N LYS A 126 3.24 16.97 -5.89
CA LYS A 126 1.91 16.60 -5.37
C LYS A 126 1.97 15.20 -4.77
N LEU A 127 0.94 14.82 -4.00
CA LEU A 127 0.75 13.46 -3.49
C LEU A 127 0.14 12.54 -4.56
N PRO A 128 0.28 11.20 -4.43
CA PRO A 128 -0.50 10.25 -5.23
C PRO A 128 -2.00 10.53 -5.11
N LYS A 129 -2.76 10.28 -6.18
CA LYS A 129 -4.17 10.69 -6.34
C LYS A 129 -5.07 10.29 -5.17
N TRP A 130 -4.80 9.17 -4.50
CA TRP A 130 -5.60 8.65 -3.38
C TRP A 130 -4.99 8.89 -2.00
N ASN A 131 -3.80 9.51 -1.91
CA ASN A 131 -3.23 10.00 -0.65
C ASN A 131 -3.76 11.41 -0.38
N LYS A 132 -4.83 11.53 0.42
CA LYS A 132 -5.47 12.83 0.73
C LYS A 132 -4.62 13.79 1.56
N LYS A 133 -3.76 13.24 2.40
CA LYS A 133 -2.82 13.96 3.27
C LYS A 133 -1.67 13.03 3.64
N TYR A 134 -0.56 13.60 4.06
CA TYR A 134 0.61 12.89 4.57
C TYR A 134 1.03 13.49 5.90
#